data_AF-A0A7Y1QEF8-F1
#
_entry.id   AF-A0A7Y1QEF8-F1
#
_cell.length_a   1.000
_cell.length_b   1.000
_cell.length_c   1.000
_cell.angle_alpha   90.00
_cell.angle_beta   90.00
_cell.angle_gamma   90.00
#
_symmetry.space_group_name_H-M   'P 1'
#
loop_
_entity.id
_entity.type
_entity.pdbx_description
1 polymer ?
#
loop_
_entity_poly.entity_id
_entity_poly.type
_entity_poly.pdbx_seq_one_letter_code
_entity_poly.pdbx_strand_id
1 'polypeptide(L)'
;MSVSLLLYLCVDATRTDCQVVKVDSWSGSGAYEQCIGVVPSLTAELTAPNRKLHQFVCEIQGEDAKPAEHKVQPMFIHQSFRM
;
A
#
# COMPACT_ATOMS: atom_id res chain seq x y z
N MET A 1 -16.61 6.60 -9.89
CA MET A 1 -15.97 5.86 -8.78
C MET A 1 -15.03 4.83 -9.38
N SER A 2 -13.75 4.94 -9.08
CA SER A 2 -12.73 3.94 -9.39
C SER A 2 -12.14 3.41 -8.09
N VAL A 3 -11.61 2.19 -8.16
CA VAL A 3 -10.95 1.53 -7.04
C VAL A 3 -9.58 1.08 -7.52
N SER A 4 -8.55 1.43 -6.75
CA SER A 4 -7.18 0.94 -6.99
C SER A 4 -6.89 -0.18 -6.01
N LEU A 5 -6.26 -1.25 -6.51
CA LEU A 5 -5.57 -2.20 -5.66
C LEU A 5 -4.16 -1.68 -5.40
N LEU A 6 -3.83 -1.50 -4.13
CA LEU A 6 -2.53 -1.03 -3.67
C LEU A 6 -1.82 -2.13 -2.91
N LEU A 7 -0.52 -2.28 -3.13
CA LEU A 7 0.38 -3.10 -2.33
C LEU A 7 1.24 -2.18 -1.46
N TYR A 8 1.14 -2.38 -0.15
CA TYR A 8 1.96 -1.71 0.85
C TYR A 8 3.17 -2.59 1.15
N LEU A 9 4.34 -2.18 0.69
CA LEU A 9 5.62 -2.84 0.93
C LEU A 9 6.30 -2.19 2.13
N CYS A 10 6.02 -2.70 3.33
CA CYS A 10 6.57 -2.14 4.56
C CYS A 10 7.92 -2.74 4.96
N VAL A 11 8.77 -1.90 5.55
CA VAL A 11 10.08 -2.30 6.09
C VAL A 11 9.90 -3.23 7.30
N ASP A 12 8.86 -2.98 8.10
CA ASP A 12 8.54 -3.77 9.28
C ASP A 12 7.01 -3.90 9.50
N ALA A 13 6.64 -4.67 10.53
CA ALA A 13 5.25 -4.94 10.87
C ALA A 13 4.51 -3.75 11.52
N THR A 14 5.20 -2.65 11.84
CA THR A 14 4.54 -1.43 12.35
C THR A 14 3.76 -0.70 11.26
N ARG A 15 4.08 -0.98 9.98
CA ARG A 15 3.44 -0.39 8.80
C ARG A 15 3.48 1.15 8.78
N THR A 16 4.50 1.71 9.41
CA THR A 16 4.74 3.16 9.46
C THR A 16 5.63 3.63 8.30
N ASP A 17 6.49 2.75 7.81
CA ASP A 17 7.35 2.98 6.65
C ASP A 17 7.04 1.93 5.57
N CYS A 18 6.22 2.35 4.59
CA CYS A 18 5.79 1.50 3.48
C CYS A 18 5.90 2.23 2.15
N GLN A 19 6.46 1.55 1.16
CA GLN A 19 6.28 1.96 -0.23
C GLN A 19 4.92 1.48 -0.72
N VAL A 20 4.12 2.39 -1.27
CA VAL A 20 2.81 2.06 -1.85
C VAL A 20 2.96 1.88 -3.35
N VAL A 21 2.57 0.71 -3.85
CA VAL A 21 2.61 0.36 -5.27
C VAL A 21 1.19 0.12 -5.76
N LYS A 22 0.77 0.81 -6.81
CA LYS A 22 -0.49 0.51 -7.49
C LYS A 22 -0.32 -0.77 -8.31
N VAL A 23 -1.14 -1.78 -8.02
CA VAL A 23 -1.10 -3.10 -8.66
C VAL A 23 -2.12 -3.19 -9.79
N ASP A 24 -3.34 -2.72 -9.55
CA ASP A 24 -4.44 -2.77 -10.52
C ASP A 24 -5.47 -1.67 -10.24
N SER A 25 -6.45 -1.49 -11.12
CA SER A 25 -7.62 -0.66 -10.86
C SER A 25 -8.85 -1.05 -11.68
N TRP A 26 -10.02 -0.86 -11.07
CA TRP A 26 -11.31 -1.06 -11.69
C TRP A 26 -12.14 0.22 -11.65
N SER A 27 -13.11 0.32 -12.56
CA SER A 27 -14.02 1.46 -12.66
C SER A 27 -15.45 0.99 -12.87
N GLY A 28 -16.41 1.76 -12.34
CA GLY A 28 -17.83 1.51 -12.52
C GLY A 28 -18.48 0.77 -11.35
N SER A 29 -19.76 0.42 -11.53
CA SER A 29 -20.52 -0.37 -10.55
C SER A 29 -19.90 -1.76 -10.42
N GLY A 30 -19.49 -2.16 -9.22
CA GLY A 30 -18.80 -3.43 -8.98
C GLY A 30 -17.28 -3.34 -8.82
N ALA A 31 -16.68 -2.15 -8.95
CA ALA A 31 -15.22 -1.98 -8.89
C ALA A 31 -14.63 -2.39 -7.52
N TYR A 32 -15.36 -2.15 -6.43
CA TYR A 32 -14.91 -2.53 -5.09
C TYR A 32 -14.97 -4.04 -4.90
N GLU A 33 -16.05 -4.66 -5.36
CA GLU A 33 -16.29 -6.10 -5.34
C GLU A 33 -15.21 -6.86 -6.13
N GLN A 34 -14.84 -6.34 -7.30
CA GLN A 34 -13.73 -6.87 -8.10
C GLN A 34 -12.40 -6.79 -7.34
N CYS A 35 -12.13 -5.65 -6.68
CA CYS A 35 -10.91 -5.48 -5.90
C CYS A 35 -10.83 -6.44 -4.70
N ILE A 36 -11.86 -6.49 -3.86
CA ILE A 36 -11.84 -7.38 -2.69
C ILE A 36 -11.85 -8.87 -3.07
N GLY A 37 -12.38 -9.19 -4.25
CA GLY A 37 -12.39 -10.56 -4.78
C GLY A 37 -10.99 -11.11 -5.06
N VAL A 38 -10.03 -10.26 -5.47
CA VAL A 38 -8.66 -10.70 -5.81
C VAL A 38 -7.70 -10.68 -4.61
N VAL A 39 -7.98 -9.88 -3.58
CA VAL A 39 -7.11 -9.70 -2.40
C VAL A 39 -6.76 -11.03 -1.70
N PRO A 40 -7.70 -11.96 -1.44
CA PRO A 40 -7.38 -13.23 -0.78
C PRO A 40 -6.38 -14.08 -1.57
N SER A 41 -6.57 -14.18 -2.89
CA SER A 41 -5.66 -14.93 -3.77
C SER A 41 -4.28 -14.33 -3.79
N LEU A 42 -4.16 -13.00 -3.95
CA LEU A 42 -2.87 -12.31 -3.92
C LEU A 42 -2.17 -12.43 -2.56
N THR A 43 -2.94 -12.37 -1.47
CA THR A 43 -2.41 -12.58 -0.12
C THR A 43 -1.93 -14.02 0.08
N ALA A 44 -2.59 -14.99 -0.55
CA ALA A 44 -2.19 -16.39 -0.50
C ALA A 44 -0.84 -16.64 -1.20
N GLU A 45 -0.52 -15.88 -2.25
CA GLU A 45 0.78 -15.96 -2.95
C GLU A 45 1.95 -15.40 -2.13
N LEU A 46 1.68 -14.57 -1.11
CA LEU A 46 2.73 -14.08 -0.22
C LEU A 46 3.23 -15.20 0.71
N THR A 47 4.54 -15.25 0.91
CA THR A 47 5.16 -16.08 1.94
C THR A 47 4.73 -15.64 3.34
N ALA A 48 4.78 -16.55 4.32
CA ALA A 48 4.42 -16.26 5.70
C ALA A 48 5.08 -14.98 6.30
N PRO A 49 6.39 -14.70 6.10
CA PRO A 49 6.97 -13.43 6.55
C PRO A 49 6.40 -12.22 5.79
N ASN A 50 6.23 -12.33 4.46
CA ASN A 50 5.73 -11.23 3.66
C ASN A 50 4.27 -10.88 3.98
N ARG A 51 3.43 -11.85 4.40
CA ARG A 51 2.07 -11.58 4.87
C ARG A 51 2.01 -10.73 6.16
N LYS A 52 3.07 -10.74 6.96
CA LYS A 52 3.17 -9.91 8.18
C LYS A 52 3.54 -8.48 7.85
N LEU A 53 4.41 -8.30 6.85
CA LEU A 53 4.98 -7.02 6.45
C LEU A 53 4.12 -6.30 5.43
N HIS A 54 3.64 -7.01 4.41
CA HIS A 54 3.01 -6.43 3.24
C HIS A 54 1.51 -6.66 3.23
N GLN A 55 0.78 -5.70 2.65
CA GLN A 55 -0.67 -5.75 2.61
C GLN A 55 -1.21 -5.27 1.26
N PHE A 56 -2.18 -6.01 0.74
CA PHE A 56 -3.02 -5.55 -0.36
C PHE A 56 -4.23 -4.79 0.19
N VAL A 57 -4.51 -3.60 -0.36
CA VAL A 57 -5.59 -2.70 0.08
C VAL A 57 -6.37 -2.21 -1.13
N CYS A 58 -7.70 -2.22 -1.02
CA CYS A 58 -8.60 -1.62 -1.99
C CYS A 58 -8.91 -0.18 -1.61
N GLU A 59 -8.42 0.78 -2.40
CA GLU A 59 -8.62 2.20 -2.15
C GLU A 59 -9.63 2.78 -3.16
N ILE A 60 -10.75 3.29 -2.65
CA ILE A 60 -11.74 4.01 -3.46
C ILE A 60 -11.16 5.40 -3.76
N GLN A 61 -11.03 5.70 -5.05
CA GLN A 61 -10.56 6.99 -5.53
C GLN A 61 -11.76 7.96 -5.56
N GLY A 62 -11.81 8.88 -4.60
CA GLY A 62 -12.69 10.07 -4.63
C GLY A 62 -12.04 11.21 -5.39
N GLU A 63 -12.80 12.25 -5.78
CA GLU A 63 -12.24 13.46 -6.43
C GLU A 63 -11.15 14.15 -5.59
N ASP A 64 -11.17 13.99 -4.26
CA ASP A 64 -10.17 14.54 -3.33
C ASP A 64 -9.15 13.50 -2.83
N ALA A 65 -9.22 12.25 -3.30
CA ALA A 65 -8.29 11.21 -2.87
C ALA A 65 -6.94 11.40 -3.58
N LYS A 66 -6.14 12.33 -3.04
CA LYS A 66 -4.71 12.31 -3.28
C LYS A 66 -4.25 10.89 -2.92
N PRO A 67 -3.63 10.12 -3.85
CA PRO A 67 -3.06 8.83 -3.50
C PRO A 67 -2.20 9.08 -2.27
N ALA A 68 -2.21 8.16 -1.29
CA ALA A 68 -1.43 8.27 -0.07
C ALA A 68 0.07 8.41 -0.40
N GLU A 69 0.46 9.62 -0.79
CA GLU A 69 1.79 10.15 -0.93
C GLU A 69 2.21 10.37 0.51
N HIS A 70 2.54 9.27 1.19
CA HIS A 70 3.34 9.35 2.37
C HIS A 70 4.62 10.04 1.92
N LYS A 71 4.66 11.36 2.13
CA LYS A 71 5.88 12.09 2.37
C LYS A 71 6.59 11.34 3.50
N VAL A 72 7.37 10.34 3.13
CA VAL A 72 8.62 10.07 3.83
C VAL A 72 9.42 11.35 3.60
N GLN A 73 9.19 12.35 4.45
CA GLN A 73 10.21 13.34 4.66
C GLN A 73 11.38 12.51 5.19
N PRO A 74 12.49 12.38 4.44
CA PRO A 74 13.66 11.79 5.03
C PRO A 74 14.03 12.74 6.14
N MET A 75 13.78 12.33 7.39
CA MET A 75 14.41 12.99 8.52
C MET A 75 15.89 12.67 8.34
N PHE A 76 16.58 13.54 7.60
CA PHE A 76 18.03 13.63 7.60
C PHE A 76 18.43 14.01 9.02
N ILE A 77 18.49 13.01 9.91
CA ILE A 77 19.18 13.17 11.18
C ILE A 77 20.66 13.23 10.81
N HIS A 78 21.14 14.45 10.66
CA HIS A 78 22.55 14.79 10.51
C HIS A 78 23.29 14.34 11.79
N GLN A 79 23.62 13.06 11.88
CA GLN A 79 24.49 12.57 12.94
C GLN A 79 25.91 13.02 12.62
N SER A 80 26.30 14.11 13.28
CA SER A 80 27.67 14.58 13.33
C SER A 80 28.50 13.53 14.07
N PHE A 81 29.17 12.64 13.34
CA PHE A 81 30.23 11.83 13.92
C PHE A 81 31.38 12.78 14.29
N ARG A 82 31.54 13.05 15.59
CA ARG A 82 32.78 13.64 16.11
C ARG A 82 33.79 12.51 16.29
N MET A 83 34.91 12.58 15.56
CA MET A 83 36.18 11.97 15.97
C MET A 83 36.96 12.96 16.81
#